data_AF-A0A0C3I7C0-F1
#
_entry.id   AF-A0A0C3I7C0-F1
#
_cell.length_a   1.000
_cell.length_b   1.000
_cell.length_c   1.000
_cell.angle_alpha   90.00
_cell.angle_beta   90.00
_cell.angle_gamma   90.00
#
_symmetry.space_group_name_H-M   'P 1'
#
loop_
_entity.id
_entity.type
_entity.pdbx_description
1 polymer ?
#
loop_
_entity_poly.entity_id
_entity_poly.type
_entity_poly.pdbx_seq_one_letter_code
_entity_poly.pdbx_strand_id
1 'polypeptide(L)'
;MVVHRPPDSRLLSNLIAHEKEYTKHFTSLFPLSHAALASLSAYSAASPSENPYSSTAAGSLAQVLAAIVDVLAGADDALQRYLHVVEKWREQLVLLKELEDDVGAILRDREIL
;
A
#
# COMPACT_ATOMS: atom_id res chain seq x y z
N MET A 1 17.96 -35.03 -18.08
CA MET A 1 17.90 -33.69 -18.68
C MET A 1 16.63 -33.01 -18.20
N VAL A 2 16.74 -32.02 -17.30
CA VAL A 2 15.58 -31.20 -16.96
C VAL A 2 15.31 -30.33 -18.18
N VAL A 3 14.21 -30.62 -18.87
CA VAL A 3 13.71 -29.78 -19.96
C VAL A 3 13.49 -28.40 -19.33
N HIS A 4 14.33 -27.43 -19.68
CA HIS A 4 14.14 -26.02 -19.37
C HIS A 4 12.87 -25.58 -20.11
N ARG A 5 11.70 -25.90 -19.53
CA ARG A 5 10.45 -25.32 -19.98
C ARG A 5 10.57 -23.82 -19.70
N PRO A 6 10.52 -22.96 -20.72
CA PRO A 6 10.56 -21.53 -20.49
C PRO A 6 9.41 -21.16 -19.54
N PRO A 7 9.66 -20.32 -18.52
CA PRO A 7 8.61 -19.85 -17.65
C PRO A 7 7.50 -19.20 -18.49
N ASP A 8 6.25 -19.43 -18.11
CA ASP A 8 5.11 -18.84 -18.82
C ASP A 8 5.08 -17.33 -18.55
N SER A 9 5.65 -16.55 -19.47
CA SER A 9 5.78 -15.09 -19.39
C SER A 9 4.43 -14.38 -19.23
N ARG A 10 3.32 -15.06 -19.54
CA ARG A 10 1.96 -14.56 -19.31
C ARG A 10 1.65 -14.47 -17.82
N LEU A 11 2.16 -15.38 -16.99
CA LEU A 11 1.96 -15.36 -15.55
C LEU A 11 2.60 -14.13 -14.91
N LEU A 12 3.85 -13.82 -15.29
CA LEU A 12 4.54 -12.61 -14.83
C LEU A 12 3.85 -11.34 -15.31
N SER A 13 3.41 -11.32 -16.57
CA SER A 13 2.66 -10.18 -17.13
C SER A 13 1.33 -9.95 -16.39
N ASN A 14 0.60 -11.03 -16.08
CA ASN A 14 -0.63 -10.96 -15.30
C ASN A 14 -0.37 -10.46 -13.87
N LEU A 15 0.69 -10.94 -13.22
CA LEU A 15 1.09 -10.48 -11.90
C LEU A 15 1.36 -8.96 -11.90
N ILE A 16 2.17 -8.47 -12.84
CA ILE A 16 2.45 -7.03 -13.00
C ILE A 16 1.16 -6.23 -13.21
N ALA A 17 0.24 -6.74 -14.04
CA ALA A 17 -1.04 -6.10 -14.29
C ALA A 17 -1.91 -6.03 -13.01
N HIS A 18 -1.95 -7.11 -12.23
CA HIS A 18 -2.68 -7.16 -10.97
C HIS A 18 -2.08 -6.21 -9.93
N GLU A 19 -0.74 -6.18 -9.79
CA GLU A 19 -0.03 -5.25 -8.88
C GLU A 19 -0.29 -3.78 -9.24
N LYS A 20 -0.34 -3.48 -10.53
CA LYS A 20 -0.66 -2.13 -11.03
C LYS A 20 -2.09 -1.73 -10.66
N GLU A 21 -3.08 -2.59 -10.89
CA GLU A 21 -4.47 -2.29 -10.55
C GLU A 21 -4.69 -2.23 -9.03
N TYR A 22 -4.02 -3.11 -8.28
CA TYR A 22 -4.00 -3.08 -6.82
C TYR A 22 -3.49 -1.74 -6.28
N THR A 23 -2.32 -1.29 -6.75
CA THR A 23 -1.72 0.00 -6.36
C THR A 23 -2.70 1.15 -6.66
N LYS A 24 -3.32 1.15 -7.84
CA LYS A 24 -4.30 2.16 -8.25
C LYS A 24 -5.51 2.23 -7.31
N HIS A 25 -6.07 1.07 -6.96
CA HIS A 25 -7.17 1.01 -5.98
C HIS A 25 -6.72 1.45 -4.60
N PHE A 26 -5.54 1.02 -4.16
CA PHE A 26 -4.98 1.41 -2.87
C PHE A 26 -4.79 2.93 -2.77
N THR A 27 -4.24 3.57 -3.80
CA THR A 27 -4.07 5.03 -3.85
C THR A 27 -5.40 5.77 -3.79
N SER A 28 -6.47 5.20 -4.37
CA SER A 28 -7.80 5.82 -4.33
C SER A 28 -8.43 5.87 -2.93
N LEU A 29 -7.89 5.12 -1.96
CA LEU A 29 -8.38 5.12 -0.57
C LEU A 29 -7.86 6.31 0.24
N PHE A 30 -6.69 6.87 -0.08
CA PHE A 30 -6.10 7.96 0.71
C PHE A 30 -6.94 9.24 0.79
N PRO A 31 -7.62 9.70 -0.27
CA PRO A 31 -8.52 10.86 -0.14
C PRO A 31 -9.67 10.60 0.84
N LEU A 32 -10.17 9.36 0.89
CA LEU A 32 -11.24 8.96 1.80
C LEU A 32 -10.74 8.84 3.24
N SER A 33 -9.57 8.23 3.45
CA SER A 33 -8.96 8.13 4.80
C SER A 33 -8.65 9.53 5.36
N HIS A 34 -8.09 10.41 4.53
CA HIS A 34 -7.79 11.79 4.90
C HIS A 34 -9.04 12.58 5.26
N ALA A 35 -10.12 12.46 4.48
CA ALA A 35 -11.39 13.14 4.77
C ALA A 35 -12.03 12.63 6.07
N ALA A 36 -11.97 11.32 6.34
CA ALA A 36 -12.47 10.73 7.58
C ALA A 36 -11.66 11.21 8.80
N LEU A 37 -10.33 11.23 8.68
CA LEU A 37 -9.44 11.71 9.73
C LEU A 37 -9.63 13.19 10.02
N ALA A 38 -9.76 14.02 8.99
CA ALA A 38 -10.06 15.44 9.14
C ALA A 38 -11.41 15.68 9.84
N SER A 39 -12.43 14.90 9.48
CA SER A 39 -13.74 14.96 10.12
C SER A 39 -13.70 14.54 11.58
N LEU A 40 -12.95 13.48 11.90
CA LEU A 40 -12.75 13.02 13.27
C LEU A 40 -11.96 14.02 14.11
N SER A 41 -10.93 14.64 13.52
CA SER A 41 -10.14 15.69 14.18
C SER A 41 -10.97 16.95 14.45
N ALA A 42 -11.87 17.34 13.53
CA ALA A 42 -12.79 18.44 13.76
C ALA A 42 -13.79 18.10 14.87
N TYR A 43 -14.30 16.85 14.89
CA TYR A 43 -15.19 16.37 15.94
C TYR A 43 -14.50 16.32 17.31
N SER A 44 -13.25 15.86 17.39
CA SER A 44 -12.48 15.83 18.63
C SER A 44 -12.24 17.23 19.20
N ALA A 45 -11.92 18.20 18.33
CA ALA A 45 -11.72 19.60 18.71
C ALA A 45 -13.01 20.30 19.17
N ALA A 46 -14.17 19.88 18.65
CA ALA A 46 -15.48 20.40 19.07
C ALA A 46 -16.03 19.70 20.32
N SER A 47 -15.42 18.62 20.78
CA SER A 47 -15.89 17.85 21.94
C SER A 47 -15.58 18.59 23.26
N PRO A 48 -16.46 18.51 24.28
CA PRO A 48 -16.19 19.08 25.60
C PRO A 48 -14.92 18.49 26.22
N SER A 49 -14.02 19.36 26.69
CA SER A 49 -12.78 18.99 27.37
C SER A 49 -12.95 18.83 28.89
N GLU A 50 -14.03 19.35 29.46
CA GLU A 50 -14.33 19.30 30.88
C GLU A 50 -15.44 18.29 31.19
N ASN A 51 -15.16 17.34 32.08
CA ASN A 51 -16.20 16.63 32.80
C ASN A 51 -16.27 17.22 34.22
N PRO A 52 -17.27 18.06 34.56
CA PRO A 52 -17.36 18.74 35.85
C PRO A 52 -17.48 17.79 37.05
N TYR A 53 -17.67 16.49 36.82
CA TYR A 53 -18.00 15.50 37.84
C TYR A 53 -17.01 14.32 37.93
N SER A 54 -15.92 14.30 37.15
CA SER A 54 -14.97 13.19 37.15
C SER A 54 -13.62 13.58 37.76
N SER A 55 -13.43 13.19 39.03
CA SER A 55 -12.14 13.18 39.73
C SER A 55 -11.31 11.93 39.44
N THR A 56 -11.63 11.17 38.38
CA THR A 56 -10.93 9.93 38.01
C THR A 56 -10.07 10.15 36.79
N ALA A 57 -8.89 9.52 36.77
CA ALA A 57 -7.84 9.60 35.74
C ALA A 57 -8.25 9.09 34.33
N ALA A 58 -9.54 8.95 34.05
CA ALA A 58 -10.04 8.75 32.70
C ALA A 58 -9.93 10.08 31.95
N GLY A 59 -9.01 10.16 30.98
CA GLY A 59 -8.81 11.35 30.15
C GLY A 59 -10.13 11.87 29.57
N SER A 60 -10.21 13.18 29.34
CA SER A 60 -11.41 13.79 28.77
C SER A 60 -11.78 13.14 27.43
N LEU A 61 -13.06 13.20 27.05
CA LEU A 61 -13.52 12.64 25.77
C LEU A 61 -12.72 13.20 24.58
N ALA A 62 -12.41 14.50 24.61
CA ALA A 62 -11.56 15.15 23.62
C ALA A 62 -10.14 14.52 23.56
N GLN A 63 -9.56 14.15 24.71
CA GLN A 63 -8.23 13.53 24.78
C GLN A 63 -8.23 12.10 24.23
N VAL A 64 -9.29 11.33 24.49
CA VAL A 64 -9.46 9.99 23.90
C VAL A 64 -9.63 10.09 22.38
N LEU A 65 -10.46 11.03 21.91
CA LEU A 65 -10.67 11.26 20.48
C LEU A 65 -9.39 11.71 19.77
N ALA A 66 -8.60 12.59 20.40
CA ALA A 66 -7.30 12.99 19.87
C ALA A 66 -6.33 11.81 19.75
N ALA A 67 -6.26 10.94 20.77
CA ALA A 67 -5.44 9.73 20.70
C ALA A 67 -5.87 8.78 19.55
N ILE A 68 -7.17 8.68 19.27
CA ILE A 68 -7.68 7.90 18.11
C ILE A 68 -7.24 8.54 16.79
N VAL A 69 -7.31 9.87 16.68
CA VAL A 69 -6.83 10.60 15.49
C VAL A 69 -5.35 10.32 15.24
N ASP A 70 -4.52 10.35 16.28
CA ASP A 70 -3.08 10.06 16.18
C ASP A 70 -2.80 8.62 15.72
N VAL A 71 -3.54 7.64 16.27
CA VAL A 71 -3.41 6.23 15.86
C VAL A 71 -3.79 6.03 14.40
N LEU A 72 -4.87 6.66 13.94
CA LEU A 72 -5.30 6.59 12.54
C LEU A 72 -4.33 7.31 11.60
N ALA A 73 -3.75 8.44 12.02
CA ALA A 73 -2.70 9.13 11.26
C ALA A 73 -1.47 8.23 11.09
N GLY A 74 -1.04 7.56 12.16
CA GLY A 74 0.07 6.61 12.10
C GLY A 74 -0.22 5.39 11.20
N ALA A 75 -1.47 4.93 11.17
CA ALA A 75 -1.90 3.87 10.26
C ALA A 75 -1.84 4.32 8.78
N ASP A 76 -2.32 5.52 8.48
CA ASP A 76 -2.23 6.11 7.13
C ASP A 76 -0.78 6.25 6.65
N ASP A 77 0.12 6.73 7.51
CA ASP A 77 1.56 6.79 7.23
C ASP A 77 2.15 5.39 6.95
N ALA A 78 1.76 4.38 7.72
CA ALA A 78 2.22 3.00 7.50
C ALA A 78 1.71 2.44 6.17
N LEU A 79 0.46 2.74 5.79
CA LEU A 79 -0.13 2.35 4.51
C LEU A 79 0.57 3.04 3.34
N GLN A 80 0.95 4.32 3.47
CA GLN A 80 1.75 5.01 2.44
C GLN A 80 3.12 4.37 2.24
N ARG A 81 3.80 3.98 3.33
CA ARG A 81 5.09 3.27 3.24
C ARG A 81 4.93 1.91 2.58
N TYR A 82 3.87 1.18 2.93
CA TYR A 82 3.55 -0.10 2.31
C TYR A 82 3.30 0.08 0.80
N LEU A 83 2.53 1.09 0.40
CA LEU A 83 2.31 1.41 -1.01
C LEU A 83 3.64 1.60 -1.74
N HIS A 84 4.55 2.40 -1.19
CA HIS A 84 5.86 2.64 -1.79
C HIS A 84 6.66 1.34 -1.99
N VAL A 85 6.62 0.42 -1.02
CA VAL A 85 7.28 -0.89 -1.12
C VAL A 85 6.66 -1.73 -2.24
N VAL A 86 5.33 -1.73 -2.36
CA VAL A 86 4.61 -2.45 -3.43
C VAL A 86 4.93 -1.89 -4.81
N GLU A 87 5.03 -0.56 -4.95
CA GLU A 87 5.42 0.07 -6.20
C GLU A 87 6.84 -0.33 -6.62
N LYS A 88 7.79 -0.32 -5.68
CA LYS A 88 9.16 -0.77 -5.92
C LYS A 88 9.21 -2.26 -6.29
N TRP A 89 8.44 -3.09 -5.61
CA TRP A 89 8.30 -4.51 -5.95
C TRP A 89 7.80 -4.69 -7.39
N ARG A 90 6.77 -3.94 -7.79
CA ARG A 90 6.25 -3.97 -9.16
C ARG A 90 7.30 -3.55 -10.19
N GLU A 91 8.12 -2.55 -9.90
CA GLU A 91 9.23 -2.15 -10.77
C GLU A 91 10.26 -3.28 -10.93
N GLN A 92 10.59 -3.99 -9.84
CA GLN A 92 11.48 -5.15 -9.90
C GLN A 92 10.91 -6.29 -10.75
N LEU A 93 9.59 -6.51 -10.71
CA LEU A 93 8.93 -7.49 -11.58
C LEU A 93 9.01 -7.10 -13.07
N VAL A 94 8.91 -5.81 -13.39
CA VAL A 94 9.09 -5.31 -14.76
C VAL A 94 10.52 -5.57 -15.24
N LEU A 95 11.53 -5.26 -14.42
CA LEU A 95 12.93 -5.54 -14.74
C LEU A 95 13.20 -7.04 -14.92
N LEU A 96 12.57 -7.88 -14.09
CA LEU A 96 12.65 -9.34 -14.24
C LEU A 96 12.09 -9.79 -15.58
N LYS A 97 10.95 -9.23 -16.00
CA LYS A 97 10.32 -9.56 -17.28
C LYS A 97 11.22 -9.19 -18.46
N GLU A 98 11.84 -8.01 -18.42
CA GLU A 98 12.78 -7.58 -19.46
C GLU A 98 13.96 -8.56 -19.57
N LEU A 99 14.52 -8.99 -18.44
CA LEU A 99 15.59 -9.98 -18.40
C LEU A 99 15.15 -11.36 -18.96
N GLU A 100 13.92 -11.80 -18.65
CA GLU A 100 13.37 -13.05 -19.21
C GLU A 100 13.20 -12.95 -20.73
N ASP A 101 12.73 -11.81 -21.23
CA ASP A 101 12.55 -11.56 -22.66
C ASP A 101 13.90 -11.54 -23.41
N ASP A 102 14.94 -10.93 -22.81
CA ASP A 102 16.32 -10.91 -23.33
C ASP A 102 16.95 -12.31 -23.38
N VAL A 103 16.85 -13.08 -22.29
CA VAL A 103 17.35 -14.47 -22.25
C VAL A 103 16.62 -15.31 -23.29
N GLY A 104 15.31 -15.13 -23.45
CA GLY A 104 14.52 -15.79 -24.48
C GLY A 104 15.00 -15.46 -25.90
N ALA A 105 15.41 -14.21 -26.15
CA ALA A 105 15.97 -13.81 -27.44
C ALA A 105 17.31 -14.50 -27.73
N ILE A 106 18.21 -14.54 -26.75
CA ILE A 106 19.52 -15.19 -26.88
C ILE A 106 19.37 -16.70 -27.14
N LEU A 107 18.44 -17.37 -26.46
CA LEU A 107 18.20 -18.80 -26.65
C LEU A 107 17.67 -19.11 -28.05
N ARG A 108 16.76 -18.28 -28.58
CA ARG A 108 16.27 -18.41 -29.96
C ARG A 108 17.38 -18.18 -30.98
N ASP A 109 18.23 -17.18 -30.77
CA ASP A 109 19.35 -16.88 -31.65
C ASP A 109 20.34 -18.06 -31.74
N ARG A 110 20.60 -18.72 -30.60
CA ARG A 110 21.42 -19.94 -30.55
C ARG A 110 20.77 -21.18 -31.18
N GLU A 111 19.45 -21.24 -31.28
CA GLU A 111 18.75 -22.34 -31.94
C GLU A 111 18.77 -22.20 -33.47
N ILE A 112 19.04 -21.00 -33.99
CA ILE A 112 19.08 -20.69 -35.42
C ILE A 112 20.49 -20.92 -36.03
N LEU A 113 21.53 -20.97 -35.20
CA LEU A 113 22.94 -21.23 -35.57
C LEU A 113 23.30 -22.72 -35.50
#